data_AF-A0A957D7F0-F1
#
_entry.id   AF-A0A957D7F0-F1
#
_cell.length_a   1.000
_cell.length_b   1.000
_cell.length_c   1.000
_cell.angle_alpha   90.00
_cell.angle_beta   90.00
_cell.angle_gamma   90.00
#
_symmetry.space_group_name_H-M   'P 1'
#
loop_
_entity.id
_entity.type
_entity.pdbx_description
1 polymer ?
#
loop_
_entity_poly.entity_id
_entity_poly.type
_entity_poly.pdbx_seq_one_letter_code
_entity_poly.pdbx_strand_id
1 'polypeptide(L)'
;MLVTKQQSDYAPPATEDPRMDEVARAVKRFGYQQDALIEVLHIAQHAFGYLDETLLTYIARQMKLPLGWVYGVASFYHFFS
;
A
#
# COMPACT_ATOMS: atom_id res chain seq x y z
N MET A 1 -28.85 3.96 16.21
CA MET A 1 -28.83 2.51 15.88
C MET A 1 -29.14 2.40 14.39
N LEU A 2 -28.34 1.88 13.48
CA LEU A 2 -27.16 1.00 13.50
C LEU A 2 -26.29 1.31 12.26
N VAL A 3 -24.98 1.12 12.38
CA VAL A 3 -24.01 1.01 11.27
C VAL A 3 -24.31 -0.25 10.45
N THR A 4 -24.19 -0.23 9.12
CA THR A 4 -23.59 -1.32 8.30
C THR A 4 -23.61 -1.06 6.78
N LYS A 5 -22.44 -1.30 6.17
CA LYS A 5 -22.14 -1.52 4.73
C LYS A 5 -21.91 -0.30 3.83
N GLN A 6 -20.76 0.36 4.02
CA GLN A 6 -19.99 0.85 2.87
C GLN A 6 -19.30 -0.36 2.23
N GLN A 7 -19.91 -0.88 1.17
CA GLN A 7 -19.25 -1.81 0.27
C GLN A 7 -18.21 -1.00 -0.52
N SER A 8 -16.95 -1.23 -0.19
CA SER A 8 -15.77 -0.74 -0.90
C SER A 8 -15.85 -1.18 -2.36
N ASP A 9 -16.25 -0.24 -3.22
CA ASP A 9 -16.11 -0.30 -4.67
C ASP A 9 -14.60 -0.23 -4.99
N TYR A 10 -13.94 -1.38 -4.94
CA TYR A 10 -12.56 -1.49 -5.40
C TYR A 10 -12.47 -2.62 -6.41
N ALA A 11 -12.67 -2.25 -7.68
CA ALA A 11 -12.18 -3.05 -8.77
C ALA A 11 -10.65 -3.09 -8.69
N PRO A 12 -10.00 -4.25 -8.91
CA PRO A 12 -8.55 -4.32 -8.94
C PRO A 12 -8.04 -3.26 -9.93
N PRO A 13 -6.98 -2.51 -9.60
CA PRO A 13 -6.50 -1.48 -10.50
C PRO A 13 -6.10 -2.19 -11.77
N ALA A 14 -6.88 -1.97 -12.83
CA ALA A 14 -6.39 -2.10 -14.18
C ALA A 14 -5.03 -1.41 -14.18
N THR A 15 -4.04 -2.04 -14.80
CA THR A 15 -2.62 -1.68 -14.82
C THR A 15 -2.30 -0.27 -15.37
N GLU A 16 -3.31 0.61 -15.45
CA GLU A 16 -3.36 1.93 -16.07
C GLU A 16 -3.72 3.05 -15.06
N ASP A 17 -3.84 2.78 -13.76
CA ASP A 17 -4.07 3.84 -12.75
C ASP A 17 -2.80 4.70 -12.55
N PRO A 18 -2.83 6.02 -12.82
CA PRO A 18 -1.70 6.94 -12.62
C PRO A 18 -1.15 6.95 -11.19
N ARG A 19 -1.96 6.57 -10.20
CA ARG A 19 -1.55 6.44 -8.79
C ARG A 19 -0.57 5.29 -8.58
N MET A 20 -0.67 4.25 -9.41
CA MET A 20 0.28 3.13 -9.37
C MET A 20 1.67 3.57 -9.82
N ASP A 21 1.76 4.51 -10.76
CA ASP A 21 3.03 5.13 -11.15
C ASP A 21 3.65 5.93 -10.01
N GLU A 22 2.83 6.57 -9.17
CA GLU A 22 3.32 7.29 -7.99
C GLU A 22 3.94 6.34 -6.96
N VAL A 23 3.29 5.21 -6.70
CA VAL A 23 3.82 4.16 -5.82
C VAL A 23 5.08 3.52 -6.43
N ALA A 24 5.09 3.25 -7.74
CA ALA A 24 6.26 2.73 -8.43
C ALA A 24 7.46 3.70 -8.36
N ARG A 25 7.21 5.01 -8.53
CA ARG A 25 8.23 6.06 -8.36
C ARG A 25 8.74 6.10 -6.92
N ALA A 26 7.85 6.00 -5.93
CA ALA A 26 8.23 5.95 -4.52
C ALA A 26 9.15 4.76 -4.24
N VAL A 27 8.74 3.55 -4.64
CA VAL A 27 9.55 2.33 -4.45
C VAL A 27 10.94 2.48 -5.11
N LYS A 28 10.99 3.01 -6.33
CA LYS A 28 12.25 3.25 -7.05
C LYS A 28 13.13 4.30 -6.36
N ARG A 29 12.53 5.38 -5.86
CA ARG A 29 13.24 6.50 -5.19
C ARG A 29 13.97 6.03 -3.94
N PHE A 30 13.38 5.10 -3.20
CA PHE A 30 13.95 4.59 -1.96
C PHE A 30 14.81 3.34 -2.14
N GLY A 31 15.14 2.97 -3.38
CA GLY A 31 16.12 1.91 -3.65
C GLY A 31 15.74 0.54 -3.12
N TYR A 32 14.44 0.25 -2.98
CA TYR A 32 13.92 -1.03 -2.49
C TYR A 32 14.40 -1.41 -1.08
N GLN A 33 14.83 -0.44 -0.27
CA GLN A 33 15.31 -0.71 1.07
C GLN A 33 14.16 -0.98 2.03
N GLN A 34 14.38 -1.95 2.92
CA GLN A 34 13.44 -2.33 3.98
C GLN A 34 13.02 -1.13 4.84
N ASP A 35 13.98 -0.26 5.16
CA ASP A 35 13.76 0.91 6.00
C ASP A 35 12.83 1.95 5.36
N ALA A 36 12.63 1.89 4.04
CA ALA A 36 11.76 2.80 3.31
C ALA A 36 10.35 2.24 3.07
N LEU A 37 10.06 1.04 3.58
CA LEU A 37 8.73 0.44 3.44
C LEU A 37 7.65 1.34 4.04
N ILE A 38 7.93 1.97 5.18
CA ILE A 38 7.00 2.86 5.87
C ILE A 38 6.63 4.06 4.98
N GLU A 39 7.62 4.74 4.41
CA GLU A 39 7.42 5.89 3.52
C GLU A 39 6.68 5.50 2.25
N VAL A 40 6.98 4.34 1.68
CA VAL A 40 6.26 3.81 0.50
C VAL A 40 4.79 3.55 0.86
N LEU A 41 4.51 2.92 2.01
CA LEU A 41 3.15 2.66 2.47
C LEU A 41 2.40 3.98 2.75
N HIS A 42 3.08 4.97 3.32
CA HIS A 42 2.48 6.28 3.58
C HIS A 42 2.11 7.02 2.28
N ILE A 43 2.99 7.01 1.27
CA ILE A 43 2.70 7.59 -0.05
C ILE A 43 1.55 6.84 -0.73
N ALA A 44 1.58 5.51 -0.67
CA ALA A 44 0.52 4.66 -1.22
C ALA A 44 -0.83 4.94 -0.56
N GLN A 45 -0.86 5.09 0.77
CA GLN A 45 -2.07 5.43 1.51
C GLN A 45 -2.56 6.86 1.19
N HIS A 46 -1.65 7.82 1.00
CA HIS A 46 -2.03 9.17 0.58
C HIS A 46 -2.62 9.20 -0.85
N ALA A 47 -2.07 8.39 -1.76
CA ALA A 47 -2.54 8.32 -3.16
C ALA A 47 -3.87 7.56 -3.32
N PHE A 48 -4.08 6.48 -2.56
CA PHE A 48 -5.25 5.60 -2.68
C PHE A 48 -6.30 5.78 -1.57
N GLY A 49 -5.98 6.50 -0.49
CA GLY A 49 -6.83 6.70 0.69
C GLY A 49 -6.83 5.51 1.67
N TYR A 50 -6.57 4.30 1.19
CA TYR A 50 -6.40 3.09 1.99
C TYR A 50 -5.44 2.12 1.31
N LEU A 51 -4.89 1.19 2.09
CA LEU A 51 -3.98 0.16 1.62
C LEU A 51 -4.75 -1.16 1.47
N ASP A 52 -5.08 -1.51 0.23
CA ASP A 52 -5.73 -2.78 -0.08
C ASP A 52 -4.71 -3.92 -0.25
N GLU A 53 -5.19 -5.16 -0.25
CA GLU A 53 -4.35 -6.35 -0.41
C GLU A 53 -3.58 -6.36 -1.73
N THR A 54 -4.16 -5.85 -2.81
CA THR A 54 -3.51 -5.79 -4.13
C THR A 54 -2.32 -4.84 -4.10
N LEU A 55 -2.48 -3.66 -3.50
CA LEU A 55 -1.44 -2.66 -3.36
C LEU A 55 -0.31 -3.13 -2.43
N LEU A 56 -0.65 -3.76 -1.29
CA LEU A 56 0.35 -4.37 -0.40
C LEU A 56 1.12 -5.49 -1.09
N THR A 57 0.43 -6.33 -1.87
CA THR A 57 1.06 -7.39 -2.68
C THR A 57 1.99 -6.82 -3.74
N TYR A 58 1.58 -5.74 -4.42
CA TYR A 58 2.41 -5.04 -5.39
C TYR A 58 3.69 -4.50 -4.73
N ILE A 59 3.55 -3.78 -3.61
CA ILE A 59 4.69 -3.21 -2.86
C ILE A 59 5.64 -4.33 -2.40
N ALA A 60 5.11 -5.42 -1.84
CA ALA A 60 5.90 -6.57 -1.41
C ALA A 60 6.72 -7.17 -2.56
N ARG A 61 6.09 -7.34 -3.74
CA ARG A 61 6.78 -7.86 -4.93
C ARG A 61 7.86 -6.92 -5.44
N GLN A 62 7.57 -5.63 -5.52
CA GLN A 62 8.53 -4.63 -6.00
C GLN A 62 9.74 -4.55 -5.07
N MET A 63 9.50 -4.49 -3.76
CA MET A 63 10.55 -4.41 -2.74
C MET A 63 11.24 -5.76 -2.45
N LYS A 64 10.79 -6.86 -3.07
CA LYS A 64 11.27 -8.24 -2.85
C LYS A 64 11.18 -8.66 -1.38
N LEU A 65 10.07 -8.30 -0.73
CA LEU A 65 9.81 -8.56 0.67
C LEU A 65 8.74 -9.65 0.83
N PRO A 66 8.79 -10.42 1.93
CA PRO A 66 7.68 -11.30 2.28
C PRO A 66 6.41 -10.48 2.52
N LEU A 67 5.29 -10.91 1.92
CA LEU A 67 4.01 -10.23 2.06
C LEU A 67 3.58 -10.10 3.53
N GLY A 68 3.80 -11.14 4.34
CA GLY A 68 3.53 -11.10 5.78
C GLY A 68 4.31 -10.02 6.55
N TRP A 69 5.52 -9.68 6.08
CA TRP A 69 6.30 -8.58 6.68
C TRP A 69 5.68 -7.23 6.35
N VAL A 70 5.27 -7.03 5.09
CA VAL A 70 4.59 -5.81 4.64
C VAL A 70 3.24 -5.63 5.34
N TYR A 71 2.45 -6.69 5.49
CA TYR A 71 1.21 -6.66 6.27
C TYR A 71 1.44 -6.33 7.73
N GLY A 72 2.47 -6.91 8.34
CA GLY A 72 2.85 -6.61 9.71
C GLY A 72 3.14 -5.11 9.86
N VAL A 73 4.03 -4.57 9.03
CA VAL A 73 4.39 -3.15 9.07
C VAL A 73 3.17 -2.26 8.80
N ALA A 74 2.35 -2.55 7.80
CA ALA A 74 1.14 -1.77 7.51
C ALA A 74 0.14 -1.78 8.70
N SER A 75 -0.03 -2.94 9.35
CA SER A 75 -0.94 -3.10 10.49
C SER A 75 -0.42 -2.41 11.75
N PHE A 76 0.89 -2.48 12.02
CA PHE A 76 1.52 -1.79 13.14
C PHE A 76 1.58 -0.28 12.92
N TYR A 77 1.81 0.18 11.70
CA TYR A 77 1.91 1.62 11.42
C TYR A 77 0.55 2.32 11.55
N HIS A 78 -0.55 1.63 11.25
CA HIS A 78 -1.91 2.13 11.53
C HIS A 78 -2.17 2.35 13.03
N PHE A 79 -1.42 1.69 13.91
CA PHE A 79 -1.59 1.80 15.36
C PHE A 79 -0.86 3.03 15.97
N PHE A 80 0.04 3.69 15.23
CA PHE A 80 0.86 4.80 15.73
C PHE A 80 0.44 6.18 15.18
N SER A 81 -0.66 6.31 14.42
CA SER A 81 -1.17 7.59 13.87
C SER A 81 -2.46 8.07 14.51
#